data_AF-A0A7Y2ZGT3-F1
#
_entry.id   AF-A0A7Y2ZGT3-F1
#
_cell.length_a   1.000
_cell.length_b   1.000
_cell.length_c   1.000
_cell.angle_alpha   90.00
_cell.angle_beta   90.00
_cell.angle_gamma   90.00
#
_symmetry.space_group_name_H-M   'P 1'
#
loop_
_entity.id
_entity.type
_entity.pdbx_description
1 polymer ?
#
loop_
_entity_poly.entity_id
_entity_poly.type
_entity_poly.pdbx_seq_one_letter_code
_entity_poly.pdbx_strand_id
1 'polypeptide(L)'
;MTRPRWALSLTVAASCVVASCVSVGGVGTSEPDGPRGITLVEGTPSAEIEREAAGLLEQATTAFDAERLEQARLAVTRVVDEYPATQVSVDALLLLARLDAREARVDEATAHAERLARLLPPTDDRQTAVAGVRAQALAAADRPAEAVGVLLALPPERAPQGGEAEALVRSVVDRLDGETLGRVLQEAPLGSPLAVPVMLAYATRLELAGDRDGAVGYAQAALDADPGPTDEALARALVEGRALPADRPARIAVVLPLTGSPLLQEFAQEIRDGVDAAIARSGFEEAEIEVEYLDDQGDPDRALAVVREALDAGVDGVIGPLQDESVLRVVDAGLPEVTVISPTAVELPAEAPSVYSLASVDPGAPLALASWASGVGIRQVVVLHSTEGPSSEEARLFGDVFQAEGGSVLRVLTYDPGDTFFRDVMRVVQGLRPDALVLPIPRDDVQAIASQAAFYALDTLGVQLMGTAAWGDAAVRESVSNRYTEGVVMATPRVELDGDGYRAFVEAYEGLFQRSLVDPSLPAAGYDAAALLLRAVRMGTRGAEQVALAVREIRGFAGATGTLSVQDGRMLREHGIGCIQEGALVALEAGQRPVPAYRAYAPNPRTGRVPEGRGRADGFRCVPDAGNDPGIR
;
A
#
# COMPACT_ATOMS: atom_id res chain seq x y z
N MET A 1 54.37 26.22 -4.45
CA MET A 1 55.42 25.74 -3.52
C MET A 1 54.75 25.69 -2.15
N THR A 2 54.51 24.59 -1.45
CA THR A 2 55.08 23.25 -1.33
C THR A 2 54.02 22.40 -0.58
N ARG A 3 53.78 21.16 -1.01
CA ARG A 3 52.88 20.19 -0.36
C ARG A 3 53.44 19.71 1.00
N PRO A 4 52.59 19.14 1.86
CA PRO A 4 52.97 17.93 2.58
C PRO A 4 52.03 16.75 2.24
N ARG A 5 52.66 15.57 2.19
CA ARG A 5 52.10 14.25 1.87
C ARG A 5 51.62 13.63 3.19
N TRP A 6 50.42 13.06 3.21
CA TRP A 6 49.99 12.15 4.27
C TRP A 6 49.74 10.78 3.65
N ALA A 7 50.39 9.78 4.24
CA ALA A 7 50.51 8.42 3.76
C ALA A 7 49.27 7.60 4.14
N LEU A 8 48.77 6.80 3.19
CA LEU A 8 47.87 5.67 3.45
C LEU A 8 48.69 4.54 4.08
N SER A 9 48.31 4.13 5.29
CA SER A 9 48.76 2.88 5.91
C SER A 9 47.73 1.80 5.59
N LEU A 10 48.03 0.97 4.58
CA LEU A 10 47.39 -0.34 4.43
C LEU A 10 47.85 -1.24 5.57
N THR A 11 46.91 -1.70 6.41
CA THR A 11 47.17 -2.74 7.39
C THR A 11 46.75 -4.07 6.77
N VAL A 12 47.73 -4.78 6.19
CA VAL A 12 47.57 -6.18 5.76
C VAL A 12 47.76 -7.04 7.00
N ALA A 13 46.68 -7.69 7.47
CA ALA A 13 46.75 -8.71 8.50
C ALA A 13 47.34 -9.99 7.87
N ALA A 14 48.62 -10.23 8.13
CA ALA A 14 49.30 -11.47 7.79
C ALA A 14 48.81 -12.61 8.70
N SER A 15 48.15 -13.61 8.13
CA SER A 15 47.89 -14.87 8.83
C SER A 15 49.18 -15.68 8.90
N CYS A 16 49.66 -15.92 10.13
CA CYS A 16 50.78 -16.81 10.42
C CYS A 16 50.41 -18.26 10.09
N VAL A 17 51.09 -18.82 9.09
CA VAL A 17 51.16 -20.27 8.86
C VAL A 17 52.07 -20.87 9.93
N VAL A 18 51.49 -21.59 10.89
CA VAL A 18 52.27 -22.43 11.82
C VAL A 18 52.60 -23.74 11.11
N ALA A 19 53.79 -23.80 10.51
CA ALA A 19 54.37 -25.04 10.02
C ALA A 19 54.83 -25.89 11.20
N SER A 20 54.08 -26.96 11.50
CA SER A 20 54.52 -28.00 12.44
C SER A 20 55.33 -29.04 11.68
N CYS A 21 56.64 -29.10 11.97
CA CYS A 21 57.51 -30.18 11.54
C CYS A 21 57.09 -31.49 12.20
N VAL A 22 56.73 -32.51 11.41
CA VAL A 22 56.66 -33.90 11.86
C VAL A 22 57.83 -34.67 11.23
N SER A 23 58.61 -35.30 12.10
CA SER A 23 59.77 -36.11 11.79
C SER A 23 59.44 -37.36 10.98
N VAL A 24 60.25 -37.63 9.96
CA VAL A 24 60.32 -38.92 9.26
C VAL A 24 60.78 -40.01 10.23
N GLY A 25 59.94 -41.02 10.46
CA GLY A 25 60.28 -42.19 11.24
C GLY A 25 59.33 -43.37 10.98
N GLY A 26 59.85 -44.42 10.34
CA GLY A 26 59.35 -45.79 10.49
C GLY A 26 58.21 -46.21 9.57
N VAL A 27 58.51 -47.13 8.65
CA VAL A 27 57.52 -47.94 7.93
C VAL A 27 56.78 -48.81 8.95
N GLY A 28 55.53 -48.46 9.22
CA GLY A 28 54.57 -49.26 9.98
C GLY A 28 53.18 -49.01 9.38
N THR A 29 52.64 -50.01 8.69
CA THR A 29 51.26 -50.01 8.20
C THR A 29 50.32 -50.12 9.39
N SER A 30 49.82 -48.98 9.86
CA SER A 30 48.61 -48.92 10.67
C SER A 30 47.65 -47.96 9.99
N GLU A 31 46.52 -48.49 9.51
CA GLU A 31 45.37 -47.71 9.06
C GLU A 31 45.04 -46.62 10.09
N PRO A 32 44.80 -45.36 9.67
CA PRO A 32 44.24 -44.37 10.56
C PRO A 32 42.76 -44.71 10.72
N ASP A 33 42.44 -45.49 11.75
CA ASP A 33 41.06 -45.74 12.20
C ASP A 33 40.53 -44.49 12.93
N GLY A 34 40.38 -43.40 12.17
CA GLY A 34 39.57 -42.25 12.55
C GLY A 34 38.09 -42.58 12.29
N PRO A 35 37.15 -41.94 13.00
CA PRO A 35 35.72 -42.17 12.75
C PRO A 35 35.39 -41.92 11.28
N ARG A 36 34.86 -42.94 10.60
CA ARG A 36 34.47 -42.84 9.19
C ARG A 36 33.34 -41.81 9.07
N GLY A 37 33.53 -40.81 8.20
CA GLY A 37 32.49 -39.84 7.87
C GLY A 37 31.28 -40.50 7.22
N ILE A 38 30.12 -39.84 7.29
CA ILE A 38 28.89 -40.28 6.64
C ILE A 38 29.07 -40.17 5.12
N THR A 39 28.70 -41.22 4.37
CA THR A 39 28.80 -41.29 2.90
C THR A 39 27.43 -41.56 2.27
N LEU A 40 27.29 -41.33 0.95
CA LEU A 40 26.02 -41.58 0.26
C LEU A 40 25.66 -43.06 0.13
N VAL A 41 26.70 -43.91 0.02
CA VAL A 41 26.61 -45.37 -0.04
C VAL A 41 27.72 -45.95 0.84
N GLU A 42 27.46 -47.07 1.52
CA GLU A 42 28.48 -47.77 2.30
C GLU A 42 29.59 -48.32 1.40
N GLY A 43 30.84 -48.10 1.76
CA GLY A 43 31.99 -48.66 1.06
C GLY A 43 33.33 -48.29 1.70
N THR A 44 34.40 -48.87 1.16
CA THR A 44 35.79 -48.58 1.55
C THR A 44 36.61 -48.27 0.29
N PRO A 45 36.51 -47.04 -0.25
CA PRO A 45 37.26 -46.65 -1.43
C PRO A 45 38.77 -46.67 -1.16
N SER A 46 39.56 -46.79 -2.23
CA SER A 46 41.01 -46.66 -2.12
C SER A 46 41.40 -45.20 -1.86
N ALA A 47 42.60 -44.98 -1.29
CA ALA A 47 43.14 -43.63 -1.09
C ALA A 47 43.38 -42.85 -2.40
N GLU A 48 43.38 -43.52 -3.56
CA GLU A 48 43.41 -42.88 -4.87
C GLU A 48 42.04 -42.33 -5.26
N ILE A 49 40.99 -43.15 -5.08
CA ILE A 49 39.60 -42.75 -5.32
C ILE A 49 39.19 -41.59 -4.40
N GLU A 50 39.57 -41.63 -3.13
CA GLU A 50 39.30 -40.53 -2.19
C GLU A 50 39.96 -39.21 -2.64
N ARG A 51 41.21 -39.27 -3.14
CA ARG A 51 41.91 -38.07 -3.65
C ARG A 51 41.29 -37.54 -4.94
N GLU A 52 40.86 -38.42 -5.83
CA GLU A 52 40.20 -38.02 -7.08
C GLU A 52 38.85 -37.35 -6.81
N ALA A 53 38.02 -37.96 -5.96
CA ALA A 53 36.74 -37.40 -5.57
C ALA A 53 36.90 -36.04 -4.86
N ALA A 54 37.88 -35.92 -3.95
CA ALA A 54 38.18 -34.65 -3.28
C ALA A 54 38.62 -33.56 -4.27
N GLY A 55 39.46 -33.90 -5.26
CA GLY A 55 39.87 -32.97 -6.31
C GLY A 55 38.71 -32.51 -7.21
N LEU A 56 37.76 -33.41 -7.50
CA LEU A 56 36.54 -33.05 -8.24
C LEU A 56 35.62 -32.15 -7.43
N LEU A 57 35.44 -32.41 -6.13
CA LEU A 57 34.66 -31.52 -5.26
C LEU A 57 35.31 -30.13 -5.16
N GLU A 58 36.63 -30.05 -5.01
CA GLU A 58 37.35 -28.77 -4.98
C GLU A 58 37.17 -27.97 -6.29
N GLN A 59 37.24 -28.65 -7.44
CA GLN A 59 36.94 -28.04 -8.75
C GLN A 59 35.50 -27.55 -8.83
N ALA A 60 34.54 -28.35 -8.35
CA ALA A 60 33.13 -27.99 -8.34
C ALA A 60 32.86 -26.76 -7.47
N THR A 61 33.38 -26.73 -6.24
CA THR A 61 33.27 -25.60 -5.31
C THR A 61 33.88 -24.35 -5.91
N THR A 62 35.11 -24.44 -6.47
CA THR A 62 35.77 -23.30 -7.11
C THR A 62 34.97 -22.76 -8.30
N ALA A 63 34.34 -23.64 -9.07
CA ALA A 63 33.48 -23.23 -10.18
C ALA A 63 32.17 -22.60 -9.68
N PHE A 64 31.57 -23.14 -8.62
CA PHE A 64 30.37 -22.59 -8.00
C PHE A 64 30.60 -21.17 -7.46
N ASP A 65 31.68 -20.97 -6.72
CA ASP A 65 32.07 -19.66 -6.15
C ASP A 65 32.40 -18.64 -7.24
N ALA A 66 32.84 -19.10 -8.42
CA ALA A 66 33.12 -18.26 -9.59
C ALA A 66 31.91 -18.10 -10.54
N GLU A 67 30.70 -18.48 -10.10
CA GLU A 67 29.45 -18.44 -10.87
C GLU A 67 29.47 -19.22 -12.20
N ARG A 68 30.33 -20.23 -12.31
CA ARG A 68 30.42 -21.14 -13.47
C ARG A 68 29.59 -22.40 -13.22
N LEU A 69 28.27 -22.21 -13.12
CA LEU A 69 27.31 -23.22 -12.62
C LEU A 69 27.35 -24.55 -13.40
N GLU A 70 27.40 -24.51 -14.73
CA GLU A 70 27.52 -25.71 -15.57
C GLU A 70 28.80 -26.53 -15.29
N GLN A 71 29.93 -25.84 -15.09
CA GLN A 71 31.20 -26.51 -14.76
C GLN A 71 31.15 -27.14 -13.36
N ALA A 72 30.55 -26.42 -12.40
CA ALA A 72 30.35 -26.92 -11.05
C ALA A 72 29.46 -28.17 -11.06
N ARG A 73 28.34 -28.13 -11.79
CA ARG A 73 27.38 -29.23 -11.95
C ARG A 73 28.04 -30.47 -12.55
N LEU A 74 28.81 -30.32 -13.63
CA LEU A 74 29.52 -31.44 -14.25
C LEU A 74 30.48 -32.12 -13.28
N ALA A 75 31.29 -31.33 -12.55
CA ALA A 75 32.27 -31.87 -11.62
C ALA A 75 31.62 -32.54 -10.40
N VAL A 76 30.60 -31.90 -9.80
CA VAL A 76 29.95 -32.43 -8.58
C VAL A 76 29.09 -33.67 -8.86
N THR A 77 28.42 -33.72 -10.02
CA THR A 77 27.60 -34.88 -10.42
C THR A 77 28.47 -36.13 -10.54
N ARG A 78 29.69 -35.99 -11.06
CA ARG A 78 30.64 -37.12 -11.10
C ARG A 78 31.01 -37.63 -9.71
N VAL A 79 31.16 -36.76 -8.71
CA VAL A 79 31.39 -37.21 -7.32
C VAL A 79 30.20 -37.97 -6.78
N VAL A 80 28.97 -37.47 -7.00
CA VAL A 80 27.73 -38.09 -6.52
C VAL A 80 27.47 -39.44 -7.19
N ASP A 81 27.73 -39.55 -8.50
CA ASP A 81 27.38 -40.73 -9.31
C ASP A 81 28.51 -41.78 -9.38
N GLU A 82 29.76 -41.34 -9.60
CA GLU A 82 30.92 -42.23 -9.78
C GLU A 82 31.59 -42.58 -8.44
N TYR A 83 31.51 -41.69 -7.44
CA TYR A 83 32.24 -41.80 -6.17
C TYR A 83 31.37 -41.73 -4.90
N PRO A 84 30.19 -42.38 -4.83
CA PRO A 84 29.22 -42.21 -3.73
C PRO A 84 29.67 -42.77 -2.37
N ALA A 85 30.71 -43.60 -2.33
CA ALA A 85 31.24 -44.18 -1.10
C ALA A 85 32.41 -43.40 -0.48
N THR A 86 32.79 -42.26 -1.08
CA THR A 86 33.89 -41.41 -0.61
C THR A 86 33.48 -40.48 0.51
N GLN A 87 34.43 -40.03 1.32
CA GLN A 87 34.15 -39.14 2.46
C GLN A 87 33.55 -37.78 2.05
N VAL A 88 33.82 -37.35 0.81
CA VAL A 88 33.34 -36.08 0.25
C VAL A 88 31.96 -36.20 -0.43
N SER A 89 31.41 -37.41 -0.54
CA SER A 89 30.18 -37.67 -1.31
C SER A 89 28.95 -36.93 -0.77
N VAL A 90 28.83 -36.79 0.55
CA VAL A 90 27.72 -36.04 1.18
C VAL A 90 27.84 -34.53 0.92
N ASP A 91 29.05 -33.98 0.99
CA ASP A 91 29.29 -32.56 0.73
C ASP A 91 29.10 -32.23 -0.76
N ALA A 92 29.44 -33.17 -1.65
CA ALA A 92 29.11 -33.10 -3.06
C ALA A 92 27.60 -33.09 -3.31
N LEU A 93 26.83 -33.96 -2.63
CA LEU A 93 25.36 -33.93 -2.76
C LEU A 93 24.76 -32.62 -2.23
N LEU A 94 25.31 -32.06 -1.15
CA LEU A 94 24.89 -30.75 -0.64
C LEU A 94 25.18 -29.63 -1.65
N LEU A 95 26.35 -29.62 -2.27
CA LEU A 95 26.69 -28.65 -3.32
C LEU A 95 25.80 -28.81 -4.56
N LEU A 96 25.48 -30.05 -4.95
CA LEU A 96 24.54 -30.31 -6.04
C LEU A 96 23.13 -29.79 -5.70
N ALA A 97 22.66 -30.00 -4.48
CA ALA A 97 21.37 -29.49 -4.03
C ALA A 97 21.31 -27.95 -4.04
N ARG A 98 22.40 -27.27 -3.64
CA ARG A 98 22.55 -25.81 -3.73
C ARG A 98 22.52 -25.31 -5.18
N LEU A 99 23.19 -26.02 -6.09
CA LEU A 99 23.14 -25.73 -7.52
C LEU A 99 21.72 -25.83 -8.08
N ASP A 100 21.00 -26.89 -7.74
CA ASP A 100 19.61 -27.09 -8.16
C ASP A 100 18.70 -25.95 -7.65
N ALA A 101 18.84 -25.56 -6.38
CA ALA A 101 18.08 -24.46 -5.82
C ALA A 101 18.38 -23.12 -6.53
N ARG A 102 19.65 -22.85 -6.85
CA ARG A 102 20.08 -21.62 -7.53
C ARG A 102 19.64 -21.56 -8.99
N GLU A 103 19.48 -22.69 -9.66
CA GLU A 103 18.94 -22.81 -11.02
C GLU A 103 17.41 -22.98 -11.05
N ALA A 104 16.72 -22.79 -9.92
CA ALA A 104 15.28 -22.98 -9.76
C ALA A 104 14.77 -24.37 -10.18
N ARG A 105 15.61 -25.40 -10.04
CA ARG A 105 15.28 -26.82 -10.22
C ARG A 105 14.68 -27.37 -8.94
N VAL A 106 13.45 -26.94 -8.65
CA VAL A 106 12.77 -27.12 -7.36
C VAL A 106 12.67 -28.59 -6.96
N ASP A 107 12.26 -29.46 -7.88
CA ASP A 107 12.03 -30.87 -7.61
C ASP A 107 13.33 -31.60 -7.26
N GLU A 108 14.40 -31.35 -8.03
CA GLU A 108 15.72 -31.94 -7.77
C GLU A 108 16.35 -31.40 -6.49
N ALA A 109 16.30 -30.09 -6.26
CA ALA A 109 16.79 -29.46 -5.04
C ALA A 109 16.12 -30.05 -3.80
N THR A 110 14.80 -30.21 -3.86
CA THR A 110 14.00 -30.79 -2.77
C THR A 110 14.37 -32.27 -2.56
N ALA A 111 14.46 -33.05 -3.63
CA ALA A 111 14.82 -34.47 -3.55
C ALA A 111 16.22 -34.68 -2.95
N HIS A 112 17.20 -33.87 -3.35
CA HIS A 112 18.56 -33.92 -2.82
C HIS A 112 18.61 -33.48 -1.34
N ALA A 113 17.92 -32.38 -0.98
CA ALA A 113 17.83 -31.93 0.40
C ALA A 113 17.17 -32.97 1.33
N GLU A 114 16.08 -33.60 0.89
CA GLU A 114 15.43 -34.67 1.65
C GLU A 114 16.32 -35.92 1.80
N ARG A 115 17.07 -36.27 0.75
CA ARG A 115 18.04 -37.37 0.83
C ARG A 115 19.11 -37.07 1.87
N LEU A 116 19.63 -35.84 1.89
CA LEU A 116 20.60 -35.39 2.90
C LEU A 116 20.00 -35.41 4.31
N ALA A 117 18.79 -34.87 4.49
CA ALA A 117 18.12 -34.84 5.79
C ALA A 117 17.93 -36.23 6.41
N ARG A 118 17.68 -37.26 5.58
CA ARG A 118 17.56 -38.67 6.02
C ARG A 118 18.91 -39.33 6.34
N LEU A 119 19.97 -38.94 5.64
CA LEU A 119 21.31 -39.50 5.81
C LEU A 119 22.05 -38.91 7.02
N LEU A 120 21.86 -37.62 7.26
CA LEU A 120 22.54 -36.88 8.31
C LEU A 120 21.81 -37.08 9.66
N PRO A 121 22.53 -37.38 10.74
CA PRO A 121 21.97 -37.34 12.09
C PRO A 121 21.34 -35.96 12.37
N PRO A 122 20.31 -35.87 13.22
CA PRO A 122 19.75 -34.58 13.66
C PRO A 122 20.78 -33.69 14.38
N THR A 123 21.89 -34.27 14.83
CA THR A 123 22.99 -33.56 15.49
C THR A 123 24.04 -33.00 14.54
N ASP A 124 24.02 -33.38 13.25
CA ASP A 124 25.04 -32.98 12.26
C ASP A 124 24.90 -31.49 11.90
N ASP A 125 26.02 -30.77 11.86
CA ASP A 125 26.06 -29.32 11.59
C ASP A 125 25.57 -28.98 10.18
N ARG A 126 25.64 -29.93 9.24
CA ARG A 126 25.15 -29.73 7.86
C ARG A 126 23.62 -29.67 7.76
N GLN A 127 22.88 -30.03 8.81
CA GLN A 127 21.41 -29.92 8.82
C GLN A 127 20.93 -28.49 8.57
N THR A 128 21.66 -27.47 9.04
CA THR A 128 21.33 -26.05 8.76
C THR A 128 21.45 -25.75 7.27
N ALA A 129 22.50 -26.24 6.61
CA ALA A 129 22.69 -26.04 5.17
C ALA A 129 21.60 -26.76 4.35
N VAL A 130 21.17 -27.95 4.78
CA VAL A 130 20.06 -28.69 4.16
C VAL A 130 18.74 -27.92 4.28
N ALA A 131 18.44 -27.37 5.45
CA ALA A 131 17.26 -26.52 5.65
C ALA A 131 17.33 -25.25 4.76
N GLY A 132 18.51 -24.63 4.64
CA GLY A 132 18.76 -23.50 3.75
C GLY A 132 18.45 -23.82 2.28
N VAL A 133 18.94 -24.94 1.76
CA VAL A 133 18.65 -25.38 0.38
C VAL A 133 17.15 -25.62 0.18
N ARG A 134 16.51 -26.31 1.12
CA ARG A 134 15.06 -26.57 1.04
C ARG A 134 14.26 -25.26 1.05
N ALA A 135 14.63 -24.31 1.91
CA ALA A 135 14.00 -23.00 1.95
C ALA A 135 14.21 -22.21 0.66
N GLN A 136 15.42 -22.23 0.07
CA GLN A 136 15.68 -21.59 -1.23
C GLN A 136 14.83 -22.20 -2.35
N ALA A 137 14.74 -23.54 -2.41
CA ALA A 137 13.92 -24.23 -3.40
C ALA A 137 12.44 -23.88 -3.26
N LEU A 138 11.92 -23.84 -2.02
CA LEU A 138 10.54 -23.41 -1.73
C LEU A 138 10.30 -21.95 -2.11
N ALA A 139 11.22 -21.04 -1.79
CA ALA A 139 11.11 -19.64 -2.18
C ALA A 139 11.12 -19.46 -3.71
N ALA A 140 11.96 -20.20 -4.44
CA ALA A 140 11.98 -20.22 -5.90
C ALA A 140 10.71 -20.82 -6.52
N ALA A 141 10.02 -21.69 -5.78
CA ALA A 141 8.75 -22.30 -6.15
C ALA A 141 7.52 -21.45 -5.78
N ASP A 142 7.72 -20.17 -5.45
CA ASP A 142 6.66 -19.26 -4.99
C ASP A 142 5.94 -19.77 -3.72
N ARG A 143 6.69 -20.44 -2.82
CA ARG A 143 6.22 -20.91 -1.50
C ARG A 143 7.02 -20.25 -0.37
N PRO A 144 7.07 -18.91 -0.29
CA PRO A 144 7.92 -18.18 0.64
C PRO A 144 7.56 -18.39 2.11
N ALA A 145 6.27 -18.54 2.45
CA ALA A 145 5.85 -18.80 3.84
C ALA A 145 6.41 -20.13 4.36
N GLU A 146 6.35 -21.18 3.54
CA GLU A 146 6.91 -22.49 3.89
C GLU A 146 8.44 -22.46 3.96
N ALA A 147 9.09 -21.67 3.08
CA ALA A 147 10.53 -21.46 3.13
C ALA A 147 10.97 -20.89 4.49
N VAL A 148 10.28 -19.84 4.97
CA VAL A 148 10.54 -19.26 6.30
C VAL A 148 10.25 -20.27 7.40
N GLY A 149 9.12 -20.99 7.34
CA GLY A 149 8.76 -22.02 8.31
C GLY A 149 9.82 -23.13 8.48
N VAL A 150 10.43 -23.58 7.37
CA VAL A 150 11.53 -24.55 7.40
C VAL A 150 12.73 -24.03 8.19
N LEU A 151 13.06 -22.75 8.06
CA LEU A 151 14.19 -22.12 8.76
C LEU A 151 13.88 -21.86 10.23
N LEU A 152 12.66 -21.42 10.55
CA LEU A 152 12.22 -21.18 11.93
C LEU A 152 12.13 -22.48 12.76
N ALA A 153 11.94 -23.62 12.11
CA ALA A 153 11.94 -24.93 12.77
C ALA A 153 13.35 -25.42 13.17
N LEU A 154 14.43 -24.73 12.78
CA LEU A 154 15.78 -25.06 13.23
C LEU A 154 15.93 -24.81 14.74
N PRO A 155 16.66 -25.68 15.47
CA PRO A 155 17.00 -25.42 16.87
C PRO A 155 17.75 -24.07 17.02
N PRO A 156 17.52 -23.29 18.09
CA PRO A 156 18.15 -21.99 18.29
C PRO A 156 19.68 -22.02 18.19
N GLU A 157 20.33 -23.09 18.67
CA GLU A 157 21.78 -23.24 18.64
C GLU A 157 22.34 -23.38 17.21
N ARG A 158 21.49 -23.73 16.24
CA ARG A 158 21.81 -23.94 14.82
C ARG A 158 21.38 -22.79 13.92
N ALA A 159 20.81 -21.77 14.52
CA ALA A 159 20.20 -20.64 13.86
C ALA A 159 20.88 -19.33 14.35
N PRO A 160 22.22 -19.23 14.30
CA PRO A 160 22.92 -18.08 14.85
C PRO A 160 22.62 -16.82 14.04
N GLN A 161 22.65 -15.68 14.74
CA GLN A 161 22.52 -14.37 14.12
C GLN A 161 23.66 -14.10 13.13
N GLY A 162 23.37 -13.39 12.04
CA GLY A 162 24.31 -13.02 10.98
C GLY A 162 24.70 -14.16 10.02
N GLY A 163 24.05 -15.32 10.10
CA GLY A 163 24.31 -16.48 9.22
C GLY A 163 23.53 -16.47 7.91
N GLU A 164 23.87 -17.41 7.01
CA GLU A 164 23.20 -17.59 5.70
C GLU A 164 21.68 -17.80 5.83
N ALA A 165 21.23 -18.51 6.88
CA ALA A 165 19.82 -18.75 7.12
C ALA A 165 19.05 -17.46 7.45
N GLU A 166 19.64 -16.55 8.23
CA GLU A 166 19.01 -15.26 8.55
C GLU A 166 18.95 -14.35 7.32
N ALA A 167 20.03 -14.30 6.52
CA ALA A 167 20.04 -13.57 5.27
C ALA A 167 18.94 -14.06 4.31
N LEU A 168 18.74 -15.38 4.25
CA LEU A 168 17.67 -15.97 3.46
C LEU A 168 16.28 -15.59 4.01
N VAL A 169 16.05 -15.70 5.33
CA VAL A 169 14.80 -15.25 5.96
C VAL A 169 14.51 -13.80 5.57
N ARG A 170 15.47 -12.89 5.76
CA ARG A 170 15.33 -11.46 5.39
C ARG A 170 14.91 -11.27 3.93
N SER A 171 15.61 -11.94 3.02
CA SER A 171 15.31 -11.84 1.58
C SER A 171 13.91 -12.36 1.21
N VAL A 172 13.31 -13.21 2.04
CA VAL A 172 11.97 -13.76 1.81
C VAL A 172 10.91 -12.89 2.49
N VAL A 173 11.10 -12.53 3.76
CA VAL A 173 10.10 -11.77 4.54
C VAL A 173 9.87 -10.37 4.00
N ASP A 174 10.90 -9.73 3.44
CA ASP A 174 10.79 -8.38 2.85
C ASP A 174 9.79 -8.31 1.69
N ARG A 175 9.43 -9.47 1.09
CA ARG A 175 8.48 -9.58 -0.04
C ARG A 175 7.11 -10.12 0.36
N LEU A 176 6.91 -10.54 1.61
CA LEU A 176 5.64 -11.09 2.07
C LEU A 176 4.67 -9.98 2.45
N ASP A 177 3.37 -10.21 2.26
CA ASP A 177 2.31 -9.35 2.79
C ASP A 177 2.12 -9.53 4.30
N GLY A 178 1.43 -8.58 4.94
CA GLY A 178 1.15 -8.62 6.37
C GLY A 178 0.38 -9.87 6.79
N GLU A 179 -0.61 -10.30 6.02
CA GLU A 179 -1.43 -11.48 6.32
C GLU A 179 -0.59 -12.76 6.37
N THR A 180 0.30 -12.95 5.39
CA THR A 180 1.17 -14.12 5.30
C THR A 180 2.22 -14.12 6.40
N LEU A 181 2.81 -12.96 6.73
CA LEU A 181 3.72 -12.83 7.87
C LEU A 181 3.02 -13.19 9.19
N GLY A 182 1.78 -12.73 9.38
CA GLY A 182 0.96 -13.09 10.54
C GLY A 182 0.72 -14.59 10.66
N ARG A 183 0.40 -15.28 9.55
CA ARG A 183 0.25 -16.74 9.52
C ARG A 183 1.55 -17.46 9.88
N VAL A 184 2.69 -17.04 9.31
CA VAL A 184 4.00 -17.63 9.62
C VAL A 184 4.30 -17.54 11.13
N LEU A 185 4.04 -16.39 11.76
CA LEU A 185 4.29 -16.19 13.18
C LEU A 185 3.34 -16.98 14.10
N GLN A 186 2.13 -17.30 13.64
CA GLN A 186 1.20 -18.16 14.39
C GLN A 186 1.63 -19.64 14.39
N GLU A 187 2.28 -20.09 13.32
CA GLU A 187 2.68 -21.49 13.12
C GLU A 187 4.10 -21.80 13.63
N ALA A 188 4.94 -20.77 13.80
CA ALA A 188 6.35 -20.92 14.12
C ALA A 188 6.69 -20.75 15.62
N PRO A 189 7.73 -21.44 16.12
CA PRO A 189 8.23 -21.21 17.46
C PRO A 189 8.98 -19.86 17.55
N LEU A 190 8.38 -18.88 18.24
CA LEU A 190 8.92 -17.52 18.40
C LEU A 190 10.25 -17.43 19.17
N GLY A 191 10.71 -18.52 19.78
CA GLY A 191 11.98 -18.57 20.52
C GLY A 191 13.23 -18.72 19.65
N SER A 192 13.10 -18.76 18.32
CA SER A 192 14.22 -18.83 17.38
C SER A 192 14.79 -17.43 17.12
N PRO A 193 16.12 -17.22 17.11
CA PRO A 193 16.70 -15.95 16.67
C PRO A 193 16.29 -15.56 15.24
N LEU A 194 16.00 -16.54 14.39
CA LEU A 194 15.50 -16.32 13.03
C LEU A 194 14.06 -15.78 12.97
N ALA A 195 13.33 -15.80 14.09
CA ALA A 195 12.00 -15.20 14.18
C ALA A 195 12.08 -13.66 14.26
N VAL A 196 13.21 -13.09 14.70
CA VAL A 196 13.37 -11.63 14.85
C VAL A 196 13.09 -10.88 13.54
N PRO A 197 13.72 -11.21 12.39
CA PRO A 197 13.41 -10.54 11.13
C PRO A 197 11.93 -10.66 10.73
N VAL A 198 11.28 -11.79 11.04
CA VAL A 198 9.86 -12.03 10.71
C VAL A 198 8.95 -11.16 11.60
N MET A 199 9.24 -11.11 12.89
CA MET A 199 8.51 -10.27 13.86
C MET A 199 8.62 -8.80 13.50
N LEU A 200 9.81 -8.33 13.12
CA LEU A 200 10.01 -6.93 12.73
C LEU A 200 9.37 -6.60 11.38
N ALA A 201 9.45 -7.49 10.39
CA ALA A 201 8.72 -7.31 9.14
C ALA A 201 7.21 -7.22 9.38
N TYR A 202 6.66 -8.09 10.23
CA TYR A 202 5.24 -8.06 10.58
C TYR A 202 4.86 -6.81 11.37
N ALA A 203 5.66 -6.42 12.37
CA ALA A 203 5.46 -5.21 13.15
C ALA A 203 5.39 -3.96 12.26
N THR A 204 6.27 -3.86 11.26
CA THR A 204 6.25 -2.78 10.28
C THR A 204 4.95 -2.77 9.46
N ARG A 205 4.40 -3.93 9.08
CA ARG A 205 3.11 -4.02 8.38
C ARG A 205 1.92 -3.65 9.26
N LEU A 206 1.93 -4.06 10.53
CA LEU A 206 0.92 -3.64 11.48
C LEU A 206 0.92 -2.12 11.67
N GLU A 207 2.11 -1.51 11.78
CA GLU A 207 2.24 -0.05 11.88
C GLU A 207 1.68 0.64 10.63
N LEU A 208 1.99 0.16 9.42
CA LEU A 208 1.41 0.67 8.16
C LEU A 208 -0.11 0.52 8.09
N ALA A 209 -0.63 -0.58 8.62
CA ALA A 209 -2.07 -0.84 8.71
C ALA A 209 -2.76 -0.08 9.87
N GLY A 210 -2.02 0.72 10.64
CA GLY A 210 -2.55 1.50 11.76
C GLY A 210 -2.70 0.72 13.08
N ASP A 211 -2.33 -0.55 13.13
CA ASP A 211 -2.31 -1.36 14.35
C ASP A 211 -1.00 -1.14 15.13
N ARG A 212 -0.90 0.03 15.75
CA ARG A 212 0.27 0.43 16.54
C ARG A 212 0.50 -0.49 17.74
N ASP A 213 -0.57 -0.93 18.40
CA ASP A 213 -0.46 -1.78 19.59
C ASP A 213 0.14 -3.15 19.22
N GLY A 214 -0.34 -3.74 18.12
CA GLY A 214 0.24 -4.95 17.55
C GLY A 214 1.69 -4.75 17.12
N ALA A 215 1.99 -3.66 16.40
CA ALA A 215 3.35 -3.33 15.97
C ALA A 215 4.33 -3.22 17.14
N VAL A 216 3.96 -2.48 18.19
CA VAL A 216 4.75 -2.34 19.41
C VAL A 216 4.92 -3.69 20.11
N GLY A 217 3.87 -4.51 20.16
CA GLY A 217 3.93 -5.84 20.77
C GLY A 217 4.96 -6.76 20.10
N TYR A 218 4.96 -6.85 18.77
CA TYR A 218 5.94 -7.66 18.05
C TYR A 218 7.34 -7.06 18.07
N ALA A 219 7.47 -5.73 18.05
CA ALA A 219 8.77 -5.07 18.20
C ALA A 219 9.38 -5.32 19.60
N GLN A 220 8.57 -5.32 20.66
CA GLN A 220 9.02 -5.69 22.01
C GLN A 220 9.41 -7.17 22.09
N ALA A 221 8.63 -8.07 21.50
CA ALA A 221 8.99 -9.48 21.42
C ALA A 221 10.32 -9.71 20.68
N ALA A 222 10.59 -8.92 19.63
CA ALA A 222 11.87 -8.94 18.94
C ALA A 222 13.03 -8.43 19.82
N LEU A 223 12.81 -7.40 20.65
CA LEU A 223 13.81 -6.93 21.62
C LEU A 223 14.11 -7.96 22.72
N ASP A 224 13.08 -8.68 23.19
CA ASP A 224 13.23 -9.73 24.21
C ASP A 224 14.02 -10.94 23.68
N ALA A 225 14.09 -11.12 22.36
CA ALA A 225 14.85 -12.16 21.69
C ALA A 225 16.34 -11.82 21.49
N ASP A 226 16.85 -10.77 22.14
CA ASP A 226 18.24 -10.30 22.09
C ASP A 226 18.74 -10.07 20.65
N PRO A 227 18.10 -9.16 19.89
CA PRO A 227 18.34 -9.00 18.47
C PRO A 227 19.72 -8.39 18.19
N GLY A 228 20.26 -8.60 16.99
CA GLY A 228 21.47 -7.92 16.55
C GLY A 228 21.29 -6.39 16.48
N PRO A 229 22.37 -5.59 16.43
CA PRO A 229 22.30 -4.13 16.56
C PRO A 229 21.36 -3.43 15.56
N THR A 230 21.29 -3.92 14.32
CA THR A 230 20.41 -3.38 13.28
C THR A 230 18.94 -3.62 13.61
N ASP A 231 18.60 -4.83 14.03
CA ASP A 231 17.23 -5.21 14.40
C ASP A 231 16.81 -4.56 15.72
N GLU A 232 17.74 -4.41 16.67
CA GLU A 232 17.50 -3.65 17.90
C GLU A 232 17.14 -2.20 17.60
N ALA A 233 17.86 -1.54 16.68
CA ALA A 233 17.58 -0.17 16.28
C ALA A 233 16.21 -0.05 15.61
N LEU A 234 15.87 -0.97 14.71
CA LEU A 234 14.56 -1.06 14.05
C LEU A 234 13.43 -1.28 15.07
N ALA A 235 13.58 -2.25 15.96
CA ALA A 235 12.60 -2.57 16.99
C ALA A 235 12.36 -1.38 17.94
N ARG A 236 13.43 -0.72 18.38
CA ARG A 236 13.32 0.50 19.21
C ARG A 236 12.62 1.63 18.47
N ALA A 237 12.93 1.83 17.19
CA ALA A 237 12.29 2.86 16.39
C ALA A 237 10.77 2.60 16.26
N LEU A 238 10.34 1.34 16.09
CA LEU A 238 8.91 0.96 16.10
C LEU A 238 8.27 1.22 17.48
N VAL A 239 8.91 0.80 18.57
CA VAL A 239 8.41 1.01 19.94
C VAL A 239 8.26 2.51 20.26
N GLU A 240 9.23 3.32 19.82
CA GLU A 240 9.28 4.76 20.08
C GLU A 240 8.47 5.58 19.06
N GLY A 241 8.05 4.99 17.94
CA GLY A 241 7.37 5.68 16.84
C GLY A 241 8.26 6.65 16.05
N ARG A 242 9.56 6.35 15.93
CA ARG A 242 10.51 7.14 15.12
C ARG A 242 10.63 6.59 13.71
N ALA A 243 11.23 7.38 12.81
CA ALA A 243 11.62 6.88 11.49
C ALA A 243 12.58 5.68 11.62
N LEU A 244 12.38 4.67 10.80
CA LEU A 244 13.21 3.47 10.82
C LEU A 244 14.56 3.79 10.14
N PRO A 245 15.68 3.25 10.64
CA PRO A 245 16.99 3.49 10.04
C PRO A 245 17.02 3.08 8.56
N ALA A 246 17.56 3.95 7.69
CA ALA A 246 17.73 3.68 6.27
C ALA A 246 19.23 3.74 5.88
N ASP A 247 19.62 2.93 4.88
CA ASP A 247 21.00 2.84 4.40
C ASP A 247 21.40 4.05 3.51
N ARG A 248 20.40 4.77 2.99
CA ARG A 248 20.52 6.00 2.19
C ARG A 248 19.27 6.87 2.39
N PRO A 249 19.30 8.17 2.07
CA PRO A 249 18.09 8.97 2.04
C PRO A 249 17.04 8.37 1.11
N ALA A 250 15.77 8.49 1.48
CA ALA A 250 14.65 8.20 0.62
C ALA A 250 14.59 9.22 -0.52
N ARG A 251 14.34 8.78 -1.75
CA ARG A 251 14.39 9.63 -2.94
C ARG A 251 13.04 9.67 -3.62
N ILE A 252 12.37 10.82 -3.61
CA ILE A 252 11.05 11.00 -4.20
C ILE A 252 11.15 11.93 -5.40
N ALA A 253 10.64 11.50 -6.55
CA ALA A 253 10.45 12.38 -7.70
C ALA A 253 9.05 12.99 -7.68
N VAL A 254 8.96 14.28 -7.98
CA VAL A 254 7.70 15.04 -8.09
C VAL A 254 7.61 15.58 -9.51
N VAL A 255 6.80 14.90 -10.34
CA VAL A 255 6.65 15.17 -11.76
C VAL A 255 5.43 16.06 -11.99
N LEU A 256 5.66 17.32 -12.36
CA LEU A 256 4.61 18.34 -12.49
C LEU A 256 4.81 19.17 -13.76
N PRO A 257 3.73 19.76 -14.32
CA PRO A 257 3.81 20.71 -15.44
C PRO A 257 4.27 22.09 -14.95
N LEU A 258 5.57 22.23 -14.66
CA LEU A 258 6.17 23.45 -14.13
C LEU A 258 6.34 24.54 -15.20
N THR A 259 6.33 24.15 -16.46
CA THR A 259 6.22 25.05 -17.62
C THR A 259 5.11 24.62 -18.57
N GLY A 260 4.86 25.38 -19.64
CA GLY A 260 3.79 25.08 -20.61
C GLY A 260 2.49 25.86 -20.36
N SER A 261 1.35 25.19 -20.31
CA SER A 261 0.04 25.82 -20.10
C SER A 261 -0.02 26.61 -18.79
N PRO A 262 -0.43 27.90 -18.78
CA PRO A 262 -0.55 28.68 -17.55
C PRO A 262 -1.49 28.05 -16.51
N LEU A 263 -2.60 27.44 -16.97
CA LEU A 263 -3.55 26.76 -16.10
C LEU A 263 -2.90 25.55 -15.40
N LEU A 264 -2.12 24.76 -16.15
CA LEU A 264 -1.43 23.59 -15.58
C LEU A 264 -0.33 24.01 -14.61
N GLN A 265 0.35 25.13 -14.86
CA GLN A 265 1.34 25.69 -13.94
C GLN A 265 0.70 26.14 -12.61
N GLU A 266 -0.49 26.74 -12.66
CA GLU A 266 -1.25 27.10 -11.44
C GLU A 266 -1.58 25.83 -10.63
N PHE A 267 -2.11 24.79 -11.28
CA PHE A 267 -2.37 23.51 -10.62
C PHE A 267 -1.09 22.86 -10.07
N ALA A 268 -0.02 22.85 -10.84
CA ALA A 268 1.28 22.32 -10.41
C ALA A 268 1.80 23.03 -9.16
N GLN A 269 1.64 24.36 -9.09
CA GLN A 269 2.07 25.12 -7.92
C GLN A 269 1.25 24.78 -6.68
N GLU A 270 -0.08 24.63 -6.80
CA GLU A 270 -0.93 24.25 -5.67
C GLU A 270 -0.63 22.82 -5.17
N ILE A 271 -0.46 21.86 -6.08
CA ILE A 271 -0.03 20.49 -5.73
C ILE A 271 1.33 20.52 -5.04
N ARG A 272 2.29 21.26 -5.59
CA ARG A 272 3.63 21.42 -5.02
C ARG A 272 3.57 21.99 -3.61
N ASP A 273 2.77 23.03 -3.38
CA ASP A 273 2.63 23.62 -2.06
C ASP A 273 2.13 22.59 -1.04
N GLY A 274 1.21 21.71 -1.45
CA GLY A 274 0.76 20.56 -0.67
C GLY A 274 1.88 19.57 -0.34
N VAL A 275 2.67 19.18 -1.34
CA VAL A 275 3.82 18.28 -1.19
C VAL A 275 4.84 18.86 -0.21
N ASP A 276 5.20 20.13 -0.38
CA ASP A 276 6.15 20.84 0.50
C ASP A 276 5.62 20.91 1.95
N ALA A 277 4.32 21.14 2.14
CA ALA A 277 3.69 21.11 3.47
C ALA A 277 3.75 19.73 4.13
N ALA A 278 3.55 18.64 3.37
CA ALA A 278 3.68 17.28 3.87
C ALA A 278 5.11 16.95 4.30
N ILE A 279 6.09 17.34 3.49
CA ILE A 279 7.52 17.16 3.79
C ILE A 279 7.90 17.94 5.06
N ALA A 280 7.50 19.22 5.15
CA ALA A 280 7.79 20.06 6.32
C ALA A 280 7.22 19.46 7.63
N ARG A 281 6.03 18.85 7.56
CA ARG A 281 5.40 18.19 8.72
C ARG A 281 5.97 16.80 9.02
N SER A 282 6.56 16.15 8.03
CA SER A 282 6.98 14.76 8.14
C SER A 282 7.95 14.50 9.30
N GLY A 283 8.74 15.50 9.69
CA GLY A 283 9.78 15.35 10.70
C GLY A 283 10.99 14.55 10.23
N PHE A 284 11.11 14.27 8.93
CA PHE A 284 12.36 13.80 8.34
C PHE A 284 13.44 14.89 8.47
N GLU A 285 14.65 14.48 8.82
CA GLU A 285 15.82 15.35 8.71
C GLU A 285 16.23 15.51 7.24
N GLU A 286 16.92 16.61 6.92
CA GLU A 286 17.37 16.89 5.54
C GLU A 286 18.28 15.79 4.97
N ALA A 287 18.99 15.04 5.83
CA ALA A 287 19.83 13.91 5.42
C ALA A 287 19.04 12.60 5.18
N GLU A 288 17.76 12.55 5.53
CA GLU A 288 16.93 11.34 5.44
C GLU A 288 16.07 11.30 4.17
N ILE A 289 15.87 12.44 3.50
CA ILE A 289 15.02 12.53 2.31
C ILE A 289 15.57 13.51 1.26
N GLU A 290 15.55 13.06 0.01
CA GLU A 290 15.83 13.86 -1.18
C GLU A 290 14.56 13.93 -2.03
N VAL A 291 14.14 15.14 -2.38
CA VAL A 291 12.98 15.38 -3.24
C VAL A 291 13.41 16.12 -4.49
N GLU A 292 13.12 15.55 -5.65
CA GLU A 292 13.46 16.12 -6.95
C GLU A 292 12.20 16.54 -7.71
N TYR A 293 12.12 17.81 -8.08
CA TYR A 293 11.01 18.36 -8.87
C TYR A 293 11.36 18.33 -10.36
N LEU A 294 10.58 17.60 -11.15
CA LEU A 294 10.80 17.35 -12.57
C LEU A 294 9.68 17.97 -13.40
N ASP A 295 10.06 18.71 -14.45
CA ASP A 295 9.11 19.40 -15.34
C ASP A 295 8.71 18.51 -16.52
N ASP A 296 7.44 18.10 -16.54
CA ASP A 296 6.83 17.35 -17.66
C ASP A 296 6.20 18.24 -18.73
N GLN A 297 6.12 19.56 -18.50
CA GLN A 297 5.53 20.57 -19.39
C GLN A 297 4.05 20.33 -19.76
N GLY A 298 3.39 19.39 -19.10
CA GLY A 298 2.07 18.91 -19.48
C GLY A 298 2.06 18.08 -20.77
N ASP A 299 3.19 17.47 -21.15
CA ASP A 299 3.31 16.62 -22.33
C ASP A 299 3.51 15.14 -21.95
N PRO A 300 2.72 14.19 -22.49
CA PRO A 300 2.82 12.77 -22.12
C PRO A 300 4.16 12.11 -22.43
N ASP A 301 4.79 12.42 -23.56
CA ASP A 301 6.08 11.82 -23.93
C ASP A 301 7.21 12.40 -23.06
N ARG A 302 7.13 13.69 -22.73
CA ARG A 302 8.04 14.32 -21.77
C ARG A 302 7.85 13.74 -20.37
N ALA A 303 6.61 13.51 -19.92
CA ALA A 303 6.31 12.87 -18.64
C ALA A 303 6.97 11.49 -18.52
N LEU A 304 6.84 10.64 -19.56
CA LEU A 304 7.53 9.36 -19.61
C LEU A 304 9.07 9.51 -19.56
N ALA A 305 9.62 10.49 -20.27
CA ALA A 305 11.06 10.71 -20.29
C ALA A 305 11.61 11.08 -18.89
N VAL A 306 10.93 11.98 -18.17
CA VAL A 306 11.38 12.38 -16.81
C VAL A 306 11.14 11.31 -15.77
N VAL A 307 10.08 10.50 -15.89
CA VAL A 307 9.89 9.33 -15.00
C VAL A 307 10.99 8.30 -15.21
N ARG A 308 11.41 8.05 -16.46
CA ARG A 308 12.58 7.18 -16.74
C ARG A 308 13.87 7.73 -16.15
N GLU A 309 14.11 9.03 -16.28
CA GLU A 309 15.26 9.69 -15.67
C GLU A 309 15.29 9.52 -14.14
N ALA A 310 14.14 9.70 -13.49
CA ALA A 310 13.99 9.46 -12.06
C ALA A 310 14.27 8.00 -11.67
N LEU A 311 13.74 7.05 -12.44
CA LEU A 311 13.99 5.62 -12.23
C LEU A 311 15.46 5.25 -12.39
N ASP A 312 16.12 5.75 -13.43
CA ASP A 312 17.56 5.56 -13.66
C ASP A 312 18.39 6.18 -12.55
N ALA A 313 17.88 7.27 -11.95
CA ALA A 313 18.47 7.86 -10.76
C ALA A 313 18.24 6.99 -9.51
N GLY A 314 17.28 6.07 -9.48
CA GLY A 314 17.01 5.19 -8.34
C GLY A 314 16.08 5.81 -7.30
N VAL A 315 15.01 6.48 -7.75
CA VAL A 315 13.93 6.95 -6.88
C VAL A 315 13.14 5.80 -6.26
N ASP A 316 12.61 6.06 -5.08
CA ASP A 316 11.79 5.17 -4.26
C ASP A 316 10.30 5.29 -4.59
N GLY A 317 9.87 6.44 -5.09
CA GLY A 317 8.49 6.71 -5.49
C GLY A 317 8.35 7.99 -6.32
N VAL A 318 7.22 8.12 -6.99
CA VAL A 318 6.88 9.24 -7.86
C VAL A 318 5.53 9.84 -7.46
N ILE A 319 5.49 11.16 -7.33
CA ILE A 319 4.26 11.95 -7.22
C ILE A 319 4.00 12.60 -8.57
N GLY A 320 2.78 12.46 -9.09
CA GLY A 320 2.45 12.80 -10.47
C GLY A 320 2.82 11.69 -11.46
N PRO A 321 2.65 11.87 -12.78
CA PRO A 321 2.14 13.07 -13.46
C PRO A 321 0.69 13.42 -13.11
N LEU A 322 0.27 14.64 -13.46
CA LEU A 322 -1.08 15.15 -13.12
C LEU A 322 -2.18 14.74 -14.11
N GLN A 323 -1.83 14.57 -15.39
CA GLN A 323 -2.80 14.35 -16.47
C GLN A 323 -2.99 12.85 -16.75
N ASP A 324 -4.22 12.45 -17.03
CA ASP A 324 -4.62 11.06 -17.36
C ASP A 324 -3.73 10.49 -18.48
N GLU A 325 -3.61 11.20 -19.59
CA GLU A 325 -2.77 10.84 -20.73
C GLU A 325 -1.28 10.64 -20.38
N SER A 326 -0.73 11.45 -19.48
CA SER A 326 0.65 11.31 -19.01
C SER A 326 0.82 10.06 -18.13
N VAL A 327 -0.15 9.78 -17.24
CA VAL A 327 -0.14 8.57 -16.40
C VAL A 327 -0.28 7.32 -17.26
N LEU A 328 -1.24 7.30 -18.18
CA LEU A 328 -1.43 6.21 -19.14
C LEU A 328 -0.16 5.95 -19.95
N ARG A 329 0.50 7.01 -20.42
CA ARG A 329 1.75 6.90 -21.18
C ARG A 329 2.90 6.28 -20.38
N VAL A 330 2.97 6.56 -19.09
CA VAL A 330 3.94 5.96 -18.15
C VAL A 330 3.63 4.48 -17.92
N VAL A 331 2.35 4.13 -17.70
CA VAL A 331 1.94 2.73 -17.50
C VAL A 331 2.21 1.89 -18.75
N ASP A 332 1.82 2.37 -19.93
CA ASP A 332 2.01 1.68 -21.22
C ASP A 332 3.48 1.39 -21.55
N ALA A 333 4.41 2.13 -20.92
CA ALA A 333 5.83 1.90 -21.10
C ALA A 333 6.37 0.68 -20.33
N GLY A 334 5.59 0.10 -19.42
CA GLY A 334 5.95 -1.12 -18.68
C GLY A 334 7.21 -0.95 -17.82
N LEU A 335 7.30 0.18 -17.11
CA LEU A 335 8.48 0.51 -16.30
C LEU A 335 8.64 -0.45 -15.11
N PRO A 336 9.87 -0.59 -14.55
CA PRO A 336 10.09 -1.32 -13.31
C PRO A 336 9.15 -0.87 -12.19
N GLU A 337 8.87 -1.78 -11.25
CA GLU A 337 7.92 -1.54 -10.16
C GLU A 337 8.38 -0.41 -9.25
N VAL A 338 7.81 0.78 -9.48
CA VAL A 338 7.91 1.98 -8.63
C VAL A 338 6.50 2.45 -8.31
N THR A 339 6.31 2.97 -7.10
CA THR A 339 5.02 3.56 -6.76
C THR A 339 4.85 4.88 -7.48
N VAL A 340 3.75 5.03 -8.22
CA VAL A 340 3.31 6.30 -8.81
C VAL A 340 2.00 6.71 -8.16
N ILE A 341 1.94 7.89 -7.53
CA ILE A 341 0.70 8.45 -6.98
C ILE A 341 0.37 9.73 -7.74
N SER A 342 -0.65 9.68 -8.58
CA SER A 342 -1.18 10.87 -9.24
C SER A 342 -2.15 11.62 -8.31
N PRO A 343 -1.94 12.92 -8.05
CA PRO A 343 -2.89 13.70 -7.27
C PRO A 343 -4.22 13.95 -7.99
N THR A 344 -4.22 14.01 -9.34
CA THR A 344 -5.35 14.54 -10.12
C THR A 344 -5.84 13.67 -11.27
N ALA A 345 -5.07 12.66 -11.71
CA ALA A 345 -5.50 11.85 -12.85
C ALA A 345 -6.75 11.03 -12.51
N VAL A 346 -7.81 11.13 -13.28
CA VAL A 346 -9.08 10.45 -12.95
C VAL A 346 -9.09 9.03 -13.49
N GLU A 347 -8.66 8.87 -14.74
CA GLU A 347 -8.61 7.58 -15.40
C GLU A 347 -7.30 6.84 -15.11
N LEU A 348 -7.43 5.65 -14.53
CA LEU A 348 -6.32 4.71 -14.35
C LEU A 348 -6.60 3.40 -15.10
N PRO A 349 -5.56 2.74 -15.64
CA PRO A 349 -5.70 1.39 -16.18
C PRO A 349 -6.15 0.42 -15.08
N ALA A 350 -7.02 -0.53 -15.44
CA ALA A 350 -7.51 -1.53 -14.50
C ALA A 350 -6.40 -2.43 -13.91
N GLU A 351 -5.26 -2.56 -14.59
CA GLU A 351 -4.16 -3.46 -14.26
C GLU A 351 -2.81 -2.71 -14.19
N ALA A 352 -2.74 -1.64 -13.39
CA ALA A 352 -1.50 -0.88 -13.16
C ALA A 352 -0.98 -1.11 -11.72
N PRO A 353 -0.19 -2.18 -11.47
CA PRO A 353 0.33 -2.43 -10.13
C PRO A 353 1.18 -1.24 -9.67
N SER A 354 0.96 -0.81 -8.42
CA SER A 354 1.70 0.30 -7.79
C SER A 354 1.43 1.69 -8.38
N VAL A 355 0.42 1.85 -9.23
CA VAL A 355 -0.04 3.14 -9.71
C VAL A 355 -1.38 3.48 -9.07
N TYR A 356 -1.44 4.61 -8.39
CA TYR A 356 -2.60 5.06 -7.63
C TYR A 356 -2.99 6.48 -8.01
N SER A 357 -4.25 6.82 -7.79
CA SER A 357 -4.73 8.18 -7.95
C SER A 357 -5.67 8.57 -6.83
N LEU A 358 -5.45 9.77 -6.31
CA LEU A 358 -6.32 10.41 -5.33
C LEU A 358 -7.62 10.94 -5.94
N ALA A 359 -7.70 11.12 -7.26
CA ALA A 359 -8.86 11.66 -7.97
C ALA A 359 -9.69 10.59 -8.70
N SER A 360 -9.21 9.34 -8.75
CA SER A 360 -9.95 8.23 -9.35
C SER A 360 -11.27 7.94 -8.63
N VAL A 361 -12.20 7.28 -9.32
CA VAL A 361 -13.50 6.89 -8.76
C VAL A 361 -13.30 6.03 -7.52
N ASP A 362 -13.75 6.56 -6.39
CA ASP A 362 -13.78 5.84 -5.13
C ASP A 362 -15.12 5.10 -4.98
N PRO A 363 -15.15 3.75 -5.10
CA PRO A 363 -16.37 2.99 -4.94
C PRO A 363 -17.00 3.14 -3.54
N GLY A 364 -16.24 3.55 -2.52
CA GLY A 364 -16.73 3.70 -1.16
C GLY A 364 -17.92 4.65 -1.05
N ALA A 365 -17.91 5.77 -1.78
CA ALA A 365 -19.00 6.75 -1.75
C ALA A 365 -20.35 6.19 -2.26
N PRO A 366 -20.47 5.70 -3.51
CA PRO A 366 -21.73 5.17 -4.02
C PRO A 366 -22.20 3.93 -3.24
N LEU A 367 -21.28 3.08 -2.75
CA LEU A 367 -21.60 1.93 -1.91
C LEU A 367 -22.21 2.36 -0.56
N ALA A 368 -21.55 3.28 0.15
CA ALA A 368 -22.04 3.78 1.44
C ALA A 368 -23.42 4.43 1.29
N LEU A 369 -23.62 5.23 0.23
CA LEU A 369 -24.90 5.88 -0.03
C LEU A 369 -26.02 4.87 -0.34
N ALA A 370 -25.73 3.84 -1.13
CA ALA A 370 -26.69 2.78 -1.45
C ALA A 370 -27.10 1.99 -0.21
N SER A 371 -26.13 1.54 0.59
CA SER A 371 -26.38 0.82 1.84
C SER A 371 -27.16 1.65 2.85
N TRP A 372 -26.83 2.94 2.98
CA TRP A 372 -27.62 3.85 3.82
C TRP A 372 -29.05 3.97 3.32
N ALA A 373 -29.26 4.22 2.02
CA ALA A 373 -30.58 4.42 1.44
C ALA A 373 -31.49 3.20 1.67
N SER A 374 -30.99 2.00 1.38
CA SER A 374 -31.71 0.74 1.64
C SER A 374 -32.01 0.57 3.13
N GLY A 375 -31.02 0.85 3.99
CA GLY A 375 -31.12 0.72 5.45
C GLY A 375 -32.18 1.62 6.09
N VAL A 376 -32.37 2.84 5.57
CA VAL A 376 -33.40 3.79 6.03
C VAL A 376 -34.75 3.65 5.32
N GLY A 377 -34.91 2.60 4.52
CA GLY A 377 -36.17 2.24 3.87
C GLY A 377 -36.51 3.04 2.61
N ILE A 378 -35.52 3.66 1.94
CA ILE A 378 -35.70 4.15 0.56
C ILE A 378 -35.77 2.92 -0.35
N ARG A 379 -36.80 2.83 -1.18
CA ARG A 379 -37.07 1.65 -2.02
C ARG A 379 -37.07 1.94 -3.50
N GLN A 380 -37.48 3.13 -3.90
CA GLN A 380 -37.59 3.52 -5.30
C GLN A 380 -36.78 4.78 -5.56
N VAL A 381 -35.82 4.71 -6.47
CA VAL A 381 -34.96 5.83 -6.80
C VAL A 381 -34.96 6.12 -8.29
N VAL A 382 -34.70 7.37 -8.64
CA VAL A 382 -34.23 7.76 -9.98
C VAL A 382 -32.80 8.22 -9.83
N VAL A 383 -31.94 7.83 -10.77
CA VAL A 383 -30.55 8.30 -10.84
C VAL A 383 -30.42 9.29 -11.98
N LEU A 384 -29.77 10.43 -11.76
CA LEU A 384 -29.40 11.39 -12.79
C LEU A 384 -27.90 11.69 -12.69
N HIS A 385 -27.16 11.45 -13.77
CA HIS A 385 -25.72 11.64 -13.81
C HIS A 385 -25.27 12.26 -15.14
N SER A 386 -24.07 12.85 -15.16
CA SER A 386 -23.43 13.33 -16.38
C SER A 386 -23.02 12.16 -17.28
N THR A 387 -23.05 12.35 -18.61
CA THR A 387 -22.54 11.37 -19.59
C THR A 387 -21.01 11.27 -19.59
N GLU A 388 -20.31 12.23 -19.00
CA GLU A 388 -18.84 12.28 -18.92
C GLU A 388 -18.30 12.13 -17.49
N GLY A 389 -17.02 11.76 -17.41
CA GLY A 389 -16.27 11.67 -16.16
C GLY A 389 -16.76 10.57 -15.21
N PRO A 390 -16.44 10.69 -13.91
CA PRO A 390 -16.68 9.63 -12.92
C PRO A 390 -18.16 9.35 -12.62
N SER A 391 -19.04 10.29 -12.96
CA SER A 391 -20.48 10.29 -12.65
C SER A 391 -21.20 9.01 -13.11
N SER A 392 -20.84 8.49 -14.28
CA SER A 392 -21.46 7.30 -14.85
C SER A 392 -21.08 6.02 -14.10
N GLU A 393 -19.83 5.90 -13.65
CA GLU A 393 -19.36 4.78 -12.84
C GLU A 393 -19.97 4.82 -11.44
N GLU A 394 -20.01 5.99 -10.80
CA GLU A 394 -20.66 6.18 -9.50
C GLU A 394 -22.15 5.80 -9.54
N ALA A 395 -22.87 6.25 -10.58
CA ALA A 395 -24.27 5.90 -10.80
C ALA A 395 -24.49 4.39 -10.95
N ARG A 396 -23.61 3.72 -11.70
CA ARG A 396 -23.65 2.26 -11.89
C ARG A 396 -23.39 1.53 -10.56
N LEU A 397 -22.31 1.88 -9.85
CA LEU A 397 -21.94 1.26 -8.58
C LEU A 397 -23.04 1.41 -7.53
N PHE A 398 -23.63 2.61 -7.42
CA PHE A 398 -24.78 2.84 -6.54
C PHE A 398 -25.96 1.95 -6.93
N GLY A 399 -26.30 1.90 -8.23
CA GLY A 399 -27.42 1.12 -8.75
C GLY A 399 -27.27 -0.37 -8.47
N ASP A 400 -26.09 -0.93 -8.74
CA ASP A 400 -25.76 -2.35 -8.54
C ASP A 400 -25.99 -2.76 -7.07
N VAL A 401 -25.46 -1.98 -6.11
CA VAL A 401 -25.60 -2.23 -4.67
C VAL A 401 -27.04 -2.03 -4.20
N PHE A 402 -27.67 -0.92 -4.58
CA PHE A 402 -29.03 -0.59 -4.15
C PHE A 402 -30.04 -1.65 -4.62
N GLN A 403 -29.87 -2.18 -5.83
CA GLN A 403 -30.71 -3.27 -6.34
C GLN A 403 -30.43 -4.61 -5.64
N ALA A 404 -29.15 -4.92 -5.35
CA ALA A 404 -28.78 -6.12 -4.61
C ALA A 404 -29.38 -6.15 -3.20
N GLU A 405 -29.55 -4.99 -2.58
CA GLU A 405 -30.18 -4.83 -1.26
C GLU A 405 -31.72 -4.71 -1.31
N GLY A 406 -32.34 -4.91 -2.47
CA GLY A 406 -33.79 -4.96 -2.65
C GLY A 406 -34.47 -3.61 -2.91
N GLY A 407 -33.69 -2.59 -3.26
CA GLY A 407 -34.16 -1.35 -3.85
C GLY A 407 -34.50 -1.50 -5.34
N SER A 408 -35.09 -0.45 -5.93
CA SER A 408 -35.47 -0.40 -7.34
C SER A 408 -35.04 0.94 -7.95
N VAL A 409 -34.15 0.87 -8.96
CA VAL A 409 -33.83 2.02 -9.82
C VAL A 409 -34.92 2.12 -10.89
N LEU A 410 -35.86 3.05 -10.71
CA LEU A 410 -37.00 3.24 -11.62
C LEU A 410 -36.58 3.73 -13.01
N ARG A 411 -35.51 4.54 -13.03
CA ARG A 411 -34.92 5.09 -14.25
C ARG A 411 -33.52 5.60 -13.97
N VAL A 412 -32.63 5.44 -14.95
CA VAL A 412 -31.37 6.17 -15.06
C VAL A 412 -31.56 7.23 -16.14
N LEU A 413 -31.31 8.48 -15.77
CA LEU A 413 -31.38 9.64 -16.65
C LEU A 413 -29.97 10.22 -16.80
N THR A 414 -29.70 10.82 -17.94
CA THR A 414 -28.40 11.42 -18.25
C THR A 414 -28.55 12.84 -18.76
N TYR A 415 -27.48 13.61 -18.66
CA TYR A 415 -27.33 14.92 -19.27
C TYR A 415 -25.89 15.09 -19.77
N ASP A 416 -25.68 15.98 -20.73
CA ASP A 416 -24.35 16.27 -21.25
C ASP A 416 -23.71 17.44 -20.47
N PRO A 417 -22.38 17.43 -20.23
CA PRO A 417 -21.71 18.54 -19.54
C PRO A 417 -22.01 19.90 -20.17
N GLY A 418 -22.27 20.90 -19.33
CA GLY A 418 -22.65 22.24 -19.76
C GLY A 418 -24.15 22.41 -20.08
N ASP A 419 -24.96 21.35 -19.97
CA ASP A 419 -26.41 21.46 -20.03
C ASP A 419 -26.95 22.38 -18.92
N THR A 420 -27.85 23.28 -19.29
CA THR A 420 -28.47 24.24 -18.35
C THR A 420 -29.99 24.07 -18.24
N PHE A 421 -30.58 23.15 -19.02
CA PHE A 421 -32.03 22.97 -19.13
C PHE A 421 -32.47 21.56 -18.70
N PHE A 422 -32.78 21.39 -17.42
CA PHE A 422 -33.17 20.08 -16.86
C PHE A 422 -34.69 19.82 -16.83
N ARG A 423 -35.50 20.61 -17.55
CA ARG A 423 -36.98 20.55 -17.47
C ARG A 423 -37.54 19.14 -17.67
N ASP A 424 -37.13 18.47 -18.74
CA ASP A 424 -37.73 17.20 -19.12
C ASP A 424 -37.32 16.08 -18.17
N VAL A 425 -36.06 16.08 -17.74
CA VAL A 425 -35.53 15.22 -16.67
C VAL A 425 -36.35 15.40 -15.38
N MET A 426 -36.50 16.64 -14.90
CA MET A 426 -37.23 16.93 -13.66
C MET A 426 -38.72 16.53 -13.74
N ARG A 427 -39.35 16.70 -14.91
CA ARG A 427 -40.74 16.23 -15.14
C ARG A 427 -40.87 14.72 -15.10
N VAL A 428 -39.88 13.99 -15.61
CA VAL A 428 -39.84 12.53 -15.51
C VAL A 428 -39.75 12.11 -14.05
N VAL A 429 -38.83 12.70 -13.28
CA VAL A 429 -38.71 12.43 -11.83
C VAL A 429 -40.03 12.71 -11.11
N GLN A 430 -40.64 13.87 -11.36
CA GLN A 430 -41.92 14.27 -10.78
C GLN A 430 -43.05 13.29 -11.12
N GLY A 431 -43.08 12.77 -12.36
CA GLY A 431 -44.09 11.81 -12.81
C GLY A 431 -43.94 10.43 -12.17
N LEU A 432 -42.71 9.99 -11.95
CA LEU A 432 -42.38 8.71 -11.32
C LEU A 432 -42.58 8.72 -9.79
N ARG A 433 -42.42 9.88 -9.14
CA ARG A 433 -42.50 10.06 -7.68
C ARG A 433 -41.63 9.04 -6.92
N PRO A 434 -40.32 8.98 -7.18
CA PRO A 434 -39.44 8.11 -6.42
C PRO A 434 -39.35 8.59 -4.96
N ASP A 435 -38.90 7.70 -4.08
CA ASP A 435 -38.54 8.06 -2.70
C ASP A 435 -37.34 9.01 -2.67
N ALA A 436 -36.42 8.86 -3.65
CA ALA A 436 -35.23 9.70 -3.77
C ALA A 436 -34.75 9.92 -5.21
N LEU A 437 -34.04 11.03 -5.43
CA LEU A 437 -33.29 11.35 -6.63
C LEU A 437 -31.80 11.34 -6.29
N VAL A 438 -31.06 10.43 -6.92
CA VAL A 438 -29.63 10.21 -6.70
C VAL A 438 -28.85 10.98 -7.76
N LEU A 439 -27.89 11.79 -7.32
CA LEU A 439 -27.18 12.81 -8.09
C LEU A 439 -25.66 12.70 -7.84
N PRO A 440 -24.99 11.65 -8.36
CA PRO A 440 -23.54 11.59 -8.42
C PRO A 440 -23.09 12.51 -9.57
N ILE A 441 -22.97 13.80 -9.27
CA ILE A 441 -22.75 14.85 -10.28
C ILE A 441 -21.49 15.66 -9.96
N PRO A 442 -20.83 16.24 -10.98
CA PRO A 442 -19.72 17.17 -10.77
C PRO A 442 -20.14 18.39 -9.94
N ARG A 443 -19.17 18.94 -9.21
CA ARG A 443 -19.29 20.15 -8.38
C ARG A 443 -19.97 21.30 -9.13
N ASP A 444 -19.56 21.53 -10.37
CA ASP A 444 -20.00 22.67 -11.18
C ASP A 444 -21.48 22.58 -11.60
N ASP A 445 -22.06 21.36 -11.61
CA ASP A 445 -23.44 21.12 -12.01
C ASP A 445 -24.43 21.24 -10.82
N VAL A 446 -23.93 21.20 -9.58
CA VAL A 446 -24.76 21.18 -8.36
C VAL A 446 -25.71 22.38 -8.33
N GLN A 447 -25.22 23.59 -8.62
CA GLN A 447 -26.05 24.79 -8.59
C GLN A 447 -27.23 24.72 -9.57
N ALA A 448 -26.95 24.29 -10.81
CA ALA A 448 -27.95 24.23 -11.87
C ALA A 448 -29.02 23.18 -11.52
N ILE A 449 -28.60 21.97 -11.15
CA ILE A 449 -29.50 20.85 -10.87
C ILE A 449 -30.30 21.08 -9.58
N ALA A 450 -29.66 21.51 -8.49
CA ALA A 450 -30.34 21.75 -7.21
C ALA A 450 -31.42 22.84 -7.34
N SER A 451 -31.12 23.92 -8.08
CA SER A 451 -32.10 24.98 -8.33
C SER A 451 -33.31 24.52 -9.14
N GLN A 452 -33.10 23.62 -10.11
CA GLN A 452 -34.18 23.04 -10.90
C GLN A 452 -35.01 22.03 -10.10
N ALA A 453 -34.37 21.20 -9.26
CA ALA A 453 -35.08 20.26 -8.40
C ALA A 453 -36.08 20.98 -7.47
N ALA A 454 -35.65 22.10 -6.86
CA ALA A 454 -36.52 22.96 -6.07
C ALA A 454 -37.60 23.67 -6.90
N PHE A 455 -37.28 24.13 -8.12
CA PHE A 455 -38.26 24.76 -9.01
C PHE A 455 -39.39 23.81 -9.42
N TYR A 456 -39.07 22.55 -9.68
CA TYR A 456 -40.05 21.48 -9.95
C TYR A 456 -40.62 20.85 -8.67
N ALA A 457 -40.29 21.42 -7.51
CA ALA A 457 -40.89 21.12 -6.22
C ALA A 457 -40.66 19.66 -5.77
N LEU A 458 -39.57 19.02 -6.23
CA LEU A 458 -39.27 17.62 -5.93
C LEU A 458 -39.09 17.40 -4.41
N ASP A 459 -38.38 18.31 -3.77
CA ASP A 459 -38.21 18.40 -2.32
C ASP A 459 -39.56 18.47 -1.58
N THR A 460 -40.47 19.34 -2.01
CA THR A 460 -41.81 19.47 -1.40
C THR A 460 -42.75 18.32 -1.72
N LEU A 461 -42.46 17.54 -2.76
CA LEU A 461 -43.15 16.28 -3.09
C LEU A 461 -42.63 15.10 -2.26
N GLY A 462 -41.66 15.33 -1.37
CA GLY A 462 -41.07 14.31 -0.53
C GLY A 462 -40.04 13.43 -1.24
N VAL A 463 -39.48 13.90 -2.36
CA VAL A 463 -38.35 13.23 -3.03
C VAL A 463 -37.07 13.66 -2.33
N GLN A 464 -36.40 12.74 -1.64
CA GLN A 464 -35.11 13.00 -1.00
C GLN A 464 -34.03 13.20 -2.06
N LEU A 465 -33.31 14.33 -2.02
CA LEU A 465 -32.13 14.51 -2.86
C LEU A 465 -30.93 13.84 -2.20
N MET A 466 -30.17 13.07 -2.98
CA MET A 466 -29.01 12.32 -2.52
C MET A 466 -27.85 12.48 -3.51
N GLY A 467 -26.60 12.49 -3.05
CA GLY A 467 -25.44 12.57 -3.94
C GLY A 467 -24.12 12.13 -3.30
N THR A 468 -23.01 12.41 -3.96
CA THR A 468 -21.65 12.11 -3.48
C THR A 468 -20.93 13.38 -3.00
N ALA A 469 -19.60 13.34 -2.86
CA ALA A 469 -18.82 14.35 -2.16
C ALA A 469 -18.96 15.78 -2.71
N ALA A 470 -19.28 15.95 -3.99
CA ALA A 470 -19.46 17.25 -4.64
C ALA A 470 -20.48 18.16 -3.93
N TRP A 471 -21.51 17.58 -3.32
CA TRP A 471 -22.53 18.34 -2.59
C TRP A 471 -22.02 18.95 -1.28
N GLY A 472 -20.99 18.35 -0.68
CA GLY A 472 -20.40 18.78 0.58
C GLY A 472 -19.23 19.74 0.41
N ASP A 473 -18.77 19.94 -0.82
CA ASP A 473 -17.68 20.84 -1.18
C ASP A 473 -17.88 22.23 -0.57
N ALA A 474 -16.82 22.78 0.02
CA ALA A 474 -16.91 24.05 0.74
C ALA A 474 -17.39 25.19 -0.16
N ALA A 475 -16.90 25.25 -1.39
CA ALA A 475 -17.27 26.29 -2.31
C ALA A 475 -18.67 26.07 -2.90
N VAL A 476 -19.18 24.84 -2.99
CA VAL A 476 -20.61 24.59 -3.25
C VAL A 476 -21.47 25.14 -2.11
N ARG A 477 -21.11 24.86 -0.86
CA ARG A 477 -21.84 25.37 0.32
C ARG A 477 -21.82 26.89 0.43
N GLU A 478 -20.75 27.53 -0.03
CA GLU A 478 -20.61 29.00 -0.02
C GLU A 478 -21.35 29.68 -1.19
N SER A 479 -21.31 29.08 -2.39
CA SER A 479 -21.84 29.70 -3.62
C SER A 479 -23.29 29.33 -3.93
N VAL A 480 -23.74 28.13 -3.53
CA VAL A 480 -25.11 27.65 -3.78
C VAL A 480 -25.99 28.03 -2.61
N SER A 481 -27.12 28.69 -2.91
CA SER A 481 -28.07 29.08 -1.87
C SER A 481 -28.59 27.87 -1.08
N ASN A 482 -28.49 27.92 0.25
CA ASN A 482 -29.02 26.91 1.18
C ASN A 482 -30.46 26.48 0.87
N ARG A 483 -31.28 27.37 0.29
CA ARG A 483 -32.66 27.08 -0.12
C ARG A 483 -32.80 25.90 -1.08
N TYR A 484 -31.73 25.50 -1.76
CA TYR A 484 -31.70 24.43 -2.75
C TYR A 484 -30.99 23.17 -2.26
N THR A 485 -30.19 23.29 -1.19
CA THR A 485 -29.31 22.23 -0.70
C THR A 485 -29.73 21.73 0.67
N GLU A 486 -30.64 22.42 1.36
CA GLU A 486 -31.18 22.02 2.65
C GLU A 486 -31.77 20.61 2.60
N GLY A 487 -31.33 19.76 3.53
CA GLY A 487 -31.77 18.38 3.67
C GLY A 487 -31.22 17.41 2.62
N VAL A 488 -30.34 17.85 1.71
CA VAL A 488 -29.63 16.94 0.80
C VAL A 488 -28.75 16.00 1.61
N VAL A 489 -28.80 14.71 1.30
CA VAL A 489 -27.94 13.67 1.89
C VAL A 489 -26.80 13.34 0.94
N MET A 490 -25.62 13.05 1.46
CA MET A 490 -24.49 12.63 0.64
C MET A 490 -23.58 11.62 1.34
N ALA A 491 -22.92 10.80 0.54
CA ALA A 491 -21.71 10.12 0.99
C ALA A 491 -20.49 11.00 0.70
N THR A 492 -19.62 11.16 1.69
CA THR A 492 -18.44 12.04 1.57
C THR A 492 -17.32 11.57 2.51
N PRO A 493 -16.05 11.73 2.12
CA PRO A 493 -14.92 11.40 2.98
C PRO A 493 -14.67 12.44 4.08
N ARG A 494 -15.44 13.54 4.09
CA ARG A 494 -15.33 14.64 5.06
C ARG A 494 -16.67 15.00 5.67
N VAL A 495 -17.29 14.05 6.38
CA VAL A 495 -18.52 14.34 7.15
C VAL A 495 -18.22 15.32 8.28
N GLU A 496 -17.04 15.21 8.88
CA GLU A 496 -16.47 16.21 9.77
C GLU A 496 -15.44 17.03 8.98
N LEU A 497 -15.68 18.33 8.85
CA LEU A 497 -14.81 19.24 8.10
C LEU A 497 -13.42 19.40 8.75
N ASP A 498 -13.25 18.97 10.01
CA ASP A 498 -12.10 19.24 10.87
C ASP A 498 -11.41 17.94 11.39
N GLY A 499 -11.48 16.84 10.62
CA GLY A 499 -10.76 15.61 10.97
C GLY A 499 -9.27 15.86 11.25
N ASP A 500 -8.67 15.04 12.11
CA ASP A 500 -7.29 15.23 12.60
C ASP A 500 -6.27 15.40 11.46
N GLY A 501 -6.43 14.64 10.36
CA GLY A 501 -5.59 14.74 9.16
C GLY A 501 -5.74 16.07 8.40
N TYR A 502 -6.96 16.58 8.24
CA TYR A 502 -7.19 17.87 7.60
C TYR A 502 -6.64 19.04 8.42
N ARG A 503 -6.87 19.05 9.73
CA ARG A 503 -6.31 20.08 10.62
C ARG A 503 -4.78 20.06 10.61
N ALA A 504 -4.20 18.87 10.63
CA ALA A 504 -2.76 18.65 10.51
C ALA A 504 -2.18 19.23 9.21
N PHE A 505 -2.89 19.06 8.09
CA PHE A 505 -2.52 19.63 6.80
C PHE A 505 -2.62 21.16 6.81
N VAL A 506 -3.74 21.73 7.26
CA VAL A 506 -3.92 23.19 7.32
C VAL A 506 -2.83 23.83 8.18
N GLU A 507 -2.55 23.27 9.36
CA GLU A 507 -1.48 23.74 10.25
C GLU A 507 -0.11 23.70 9.56
N ALA A 508 0.21 22.60 8.88
CA ALA A 508 1.47 22.45 8.15
C ALA A 508 1.60 23.46 7.00
N TYR A 509 0.54 23.61 6.20
CA TYR A 509 0.51 24.50 5.06
C TYR A 509 0.63 25.97 5.49
N GLU A 510 -0.23 26.42 6.39
CA GLU A 510 -0.22 27.82 6.84
C GLU A 510 1.04 28.14 7.65
N GLY A 511 1.56 27.16 8.40
CA GLY A 511 2.84 27.26 9.10
C GLY A 511 4.03 27.40 8.15
N LEU A 512 4.06 26.65 7.04
CA LEU A 512 5.15 26.73 6.06
C LEU A 512 5.08 28.03 5.24
N PHE A 513 3.92 28.38 4.71
CA PHE A 513 3.76 29.50 3.77
C PHE A 513 3.43 30.84 4.42
N GLN A 514 3.11 30.85 5.72
CA GLN A 514 2.73 32.06 6.48
C GLN A 514 1.56 32.81 5.81
N ARG A 515 0.62 32.08 5.21
CA ARG A 515 -0.59 32.60 4.56
C ARG A 515 -1.77 31.66 4.78
N SER A 516 -2.98 32.21 4.77
CA SER A 516 -4.19 31.40 4.87
C SER A 516 -4.40 30.54 3.63
N LEU A 517 -4.85 29.30 3.85
CA LEU A 517 -5.28 28.41 2.78
C LEU A 517 -6.63 28.89 2.22
N VAL A 518 -6.69 29.16 0.92
CA VAL A 518 -7.90 29.70 0.27
C VAL A 518 -8.74 28.59 -0.34
N ASP A 519 -8.15 27.82 -1.26
CA ASP A 519 -8.75 26.60 -1.79
C ASP A 519 -7.91 25.40 -1.32
N PRO A 520 -8.47 24.50 -0.50
CA PRO A 520 -7.74 23.34 -0.02
C PRO A 520 -7.64 22.19 -1.02
N SER A 521 -8.39 22.21 -2.13
CA SER A 521 -8.61 21.02 -2.97
C SER A 521 -7.32 20.43 -3.54
N LEU A 522 -6.58 21.21 -4.33
CA LEU A 522 -5.32 20.76 -4.94
C LEU A 522 -4.19 20.63 -3.90
N PRO A 523 -3.96 21.60 -3.00
CA PRO A 523 -2.92 21.44 -1.99
C PRO A 523 -3.15 20.22 -1.07
N ALA A 524 -4.41 19.87 -0.74
CA ALA A 524 -4.70 18.65 0.01
C ALA A 524 -4.36 17.38 -0.77
N ALA A 525 -4.61 17.35 -2.08
CA ALA A 525 -4.26 16.20 -2.93
C ALA A 525 -2.72 16.03 -3.03
N GLY A 526 -1.98 17.12 -3.22
CA GLY A 526 -0.52 17.10 -3.19
C GLY A 526 0.03 16.66 -1.84
N TYR A 527 -0.56 17.17 -0.75
CA TYR A 527 -0.21 16.78 0.61
C TYR A 527 -0.42 15.29 0.85
N ASP A 528 -1.57 14.72 0.50
CA ASP A 528 -1.85 13.30 0.71
C ASP A 528 -0.95 12.39 -0.12
N ALA A 529 -0.68 12.75 -1.38
CA ALA A 529 0.21 11.98 -2.23
C ALA A 529 1.61 11.88 -1.62
N ALA A 530 2.14 13.01 -1.14
CA ALA A 530 3.41 13.05 -0.44
C ALA A 530 3.35 12.32 0.89
N ALA A 531 2.35 12.59 1.73
CA ALA A 531 2.24 12.03 3.07
C ALA A 531 2.17 10.50 3.08
N LEU A 532 1.56 9.90 2.06
CA LEU A 532 1.50 8.44 1.89
C LEU A 532 2.83 7.83 1.46
N LEU A 533 3.52 8.43 0.49
CA LEU A 533 4.89 8.00 0.16
C LEU A 533 5.83 8.19 1.35
N LEU A 534 5.72 9.31 2.07
CA LEU A 534 6.47 9.61 3.29
C LEU A 534 6.18 8.57 4.38
N ARG A 535 4.93 8.13 4.53
CA ARG A 535 4.54 7.05 5.45
C ARG A 535 5.22 5.73 5.07
N ALA A 536 5.24 5.39 3.77
CA ALA A 536 5.88 4.19 3.27
C ALA A 536 7.41 4.21 3.47
N VAL A 537 8.10 5.29 3.09
CA VAL A 537 9.57 5.39 3.21
C VAL A 537 10.03 5.49 4.67
N ARG A 538 9.21 6.05 5.57
CA ARG A 538 9.53 6.12 7.02
C ARG A 538 9.71 4.74 7.63
N MET A 539 9.13 3.73 7.01
CA MET A 539 9.19 2.35 7.46
C MET A 539 10.47 1.61 7.03
N GLY A 540 11.51 2.35 6.64
CA GLY A 540 12.86 1.82 6.48
C GLY A 540 13.05 1.12 5.14
N THR A 541 13.01 1.89 4.06
CA THR A 541 13.07 1.35 2.70
C THR A 541 14.49 1.33 2.14
N ARG A 542 14.85 0.20 1.52
CA ARG A 542 16.10 -0.03 0.77
C ARG A 542 15.92 0.08 -0.75
N GLY A 543 14.74 0.48 -1.24
CA GLY A 543 14.46 0.65 -2.68
C GLY A 543 12.97 0.67 -3.03
N ALA A 544 12.67 0.95 -4.31
CA ALA A 544 11.32 1.15 -4.86
C ALA A 544 10.33 -0.02 -4.64
N GLU A 545 10.79 -1.27 -4.76
CA GLU A 545 9.95 -2.47 -4.58
C GLU A 545 9.36 -2.53 -3.15
N GLN A 546 10.17 -2.20 -2.15
CA GLN A 546 9.74 -2.22 -0.75
C GLN A 546 8.77 -1.07 -0.44
N VAL A 547 8.95 0.08 -1.09
CA VAL A 547 8.04 1.22 -0.99
C VAL A 547 6.69 0.84 -1.60
N ALA A 548 6.70 0.20 -2.78
CA ALA A 548 5.48 -0.29 -3.42
C ALA A 548 4.70 -1.25 -2.53
N LEU A 549 5.40 -2.19 -1.89
CA LEU A 549 4.79 -3.11 -0.94
C LEU A 549 4.28 -2.37 0.31
N ALA A 550 5.02 -1.41 0.84
CA ALA A 550 4.59 -0.61 1.99
C ALA A 550 3.34 0.23 1.69
N VAL A 551 3.25 0.85 0.51
CA VAL A 551 2.07 1.61 0.08
C VAL A 551 0.83 0.73 0.00
N ARG A 552 0.95 -0.50 -0.52
CA ARG A 552 -0.16 -1.48 -0.58
C ARG A 552 -0.75 -1.84 0.78
N GLU A 553 0.02 -1.65 1.84
CA GLU A 553 -0.32 -2.06 3.21
C GLU A 553 -0.89 -0.89 4.03
N ILE A 554 -0.94 0.30 3.45
CA ILE A 554 -1.51 1.47 4.12
C ILE A 554 -3.01 1.27 4.34
N ARG A 555 -3.44 1.36 5.60
CA ARG A 555 -4.85 1.39 6.02
C ARG A 555 -5.06 2.52 7.01
N GLY A 556 -6.26 3.12 7.00
CA GLY A 556 -6.68 4.06 8.03
C GLY A 556 -5.81 5.33 8.14
N PHE A 557 -5.12 5.73 7.07
CA PHE A 557 -4.22 6.87 7.10
C PHE A 557 -5.00 8.19 7.14
N ALA A 558 -4.90 8.92 8.24
CA ALA A 558 -5.57 10.22 8.40
C ALA A 558 -4.94 11.30 7.50
N GLY A 559 -5.45 11.44 6.28
CA GLY A 559 -5.02 12.43 5.30
C GLY A 559 -5.85 13.73 5.33
N ALA A 560 -5.43 14.68 4.50
CA ALA A 560 -6.11 15.94 4.24
C ALA A 560 -7.44 15.75 3.48
N THR A 561 -7.53 14.73 2.63
CA THR A 561 -8.73 14.44 1.83
C THR A 561 -9.67 13.44 2.48
N GLY A 562 -9.32 12.88 3.63
CA GLY A 562 -10.08 11.88 4.39
C GLY A 562 -9.19 10.80 4.96
N THR A 563 -9.78 9.78 5.58
CA THR A 563 -9.05 8.58 6.02
C THR A 563 -8.78 7.68 4.81
N LEU A 564 -7.52 7.54 4.41
CA LEU A 564 -7.07 6.86 3.20
C LEU A 564 -6.62 5.42 3.47
N SER A 565 -6.98 4.51 2.56
CA SER A 565 -6.53 3.12 2.55
C SER A 565 -6.21 2.69 1.12
N VAL A 566 -5.25 1.80 0.94
CA VAL A 566 -5.01 1.14 -0.35
C VAL A 566 -5.69 -0.22 -0.34
N GLN A 567 -6.58 -0.48 -1.29
CA GLN A 567 -7.32 -1.74 -1.37
C GLN A 567 -7.60 -2.09 -2.84
N ASP A 568 -7.39 -3.35 -3.22
CA ASP A 568 -7.63 -3.86 -4.57
C ASP A 568 -6.97 -3.01 -5.68
N GLY A 569 -5.75 -2.53 -5.41
CA GLY A 569 -5.00 -1.67 -6.33
C GLY A 569 -5.55 -0.24 -6.45
N ARG A 570 -6.53 0.14 -5.62
CA ARG A 570 -7.15 1.47 -5.62
C ARG A 570 -6.86 2.21 -4.32
N MET A 571 -6.98 3.53 -4.42
CA MET A 571 -6.84 4.45 -3.32
C MET A 571 -8.23 4.84 -2.84
N LEU A 572 -8.62 4.33 -1.68
CA LEU A 572 -9.96 4.48 -1.14
C LEU A 572 -9.97 5.41 0.05
N ARG A 573 -11.11 6.05 0.29
CA ARG A 573 -11.37 6.84 1.50
C ARG A 573 -12.50 6.21 2.30
N GLU A 574 -12.46 6.39 3.61
CA GLU A 574 -13.63 6.14 4.44
C GLU A 574 -14.69 7.20 4.16
N HIS A 575 -15.91 6.77 3.81
CA HIS A 575 -17.04 7.66 3.56
C HIS A 575 -18.06 7.53 4.68
N GLY A 576 -18.45 8.66 5.23
CA GLY A 576 -19.64 8.74 6.09
C GLY A 576 -20.82 9.34 5.33
N ILE A 577 -21.98 9.32 5.98
CA ILE A 577 -23.20 9.93 5.45
C ILE A 577 -23.39 11.29 6.12
N GLY A 578 -23.38 12.35 5.30
CA GLY A 578 -23.66 13.71 5.73
C GLY A 578 -24.99 14.21 5.21
N CYS A 579 -25.54 15.23 5.85
CA CYS A 579 -26.74 15.93 5.43
C CYS A 579 -26.57 17.43 5.62
N ILE A 580 -26.99 18.24 4.65
CA ILE A 580 -26.85 19.70 4.73
C ILE A 580 -27.98 20.28 5.58
N GLN A 581 -27.64 20.98 6.65
CA GLN A 581 -28.59 21.74 7.47
C GLN A 581 -28.04 23.14 7.76
N GLU A 582 -28.82 24.17 7.44
CA GLU A 582 -28.45 25.58 7.62
C GLU A 582 -27.10 25.95 6.97
N GLY A 583 -26.73 25.28 5.88
CA GLY A 583 -25.45 25.47 5.17
C GLY A 583 -24.25 24.73 5.78
N ALA A 584 -24.44 24.05 6.91
CA ALA A 584 -23.45 23.17 7.52
C ALA A 584 -23.70 21.70 7.12
N LEU A 585 -22.63 20.91 7.12
CA LEU A 585 -22.72 19.46 6.95
C LEU A 585 -22.89 18.81 8.34
N VAL A 586 -23.94 18.00 8.49
CA VAL A 586 -24.27 17.27 9.72
C VAL A 586 -24.11 15.78 9.48
N ALA A 587 -23.37 15.09 10.34
CA ALA A 587 -23.24 13.64 10.28
C ALA A 587 -24.60 12.96 10.56
N LEU A 588 -24.93 11.94 9.77
CA LEU A 588 -26.08 11.06 10.02
C LEU A 588 -25.58 9.74 10.59
N GLU A 589 -26.08 9.38 11.77
CA GLU A 589 -25.82 8.09 12.39
C GLU A 589 -26.56 6.96 11.65
N ALA A 590 -26.14 5.72 11.88
CA ALA A 590 -26.78 4.55 11.29
C ALA A 590 -28.30 4.52 11.58
N GLY A 591 -29.11 4.43 10.52
CA GLY A 591 -30.57 4.41 10.61
C GLY A 591 -31.24 5.78 10.73
N GLN A 592 -30.49 6.88 10.87
CA GLN A 592 -31.05 8.22 10.81
C GLN A 592 -31.37 8.62 9.37
N ARG A 593 -32.54 9.22 9.20
CA ARG A 593 -33.00 9.76 7.92
C ARG A 593 -33.53 11.18 8.12
N PRO A 594 -33.26 12.10 7.17
CA PRO A 594 -33.91 13.39 7.20
C PRO A 594 -35.43 13.26 7.21
N VAL A 595 -36.07 14.11 8.01
CA VAL A 595 -37.53 14.13 8.15
C VAL A 595 -38.12 15.24 7.28
N PRO A 596 -39.29 15.04 6.66
CA PRO A 596 -39.96 16.10 5.92
C PRO A 596 -40.20 17.33 6.80
N ALA A 597 -39.76 18.49 6.32
CA ALA A 597 -39.95 19.77 6.98
C ALA A 597 -41.23 20.44 6.47
N TYR A 598 -41.85 21.25 7.32
CA TYR A 598 -43.06 21.98 6.97
C TYR A 598 -42.99 23.44 7.41
N ARG A 599 -43.44 24.33 6.53
CA ARG A 599 -43.62 25.75 6.80
C ARG A 599 -45.08 26.03 7.12
N ALA A 600 -45.32 26.80 8.18
CA ALA A 600 -46.67 27.22 8.54
C ALA A 600 -47.38 27.87 7.35
N TYR A 601 -48.67 27.57 7.18
CA TYR A 601 -49.47 28.20 6.14
C TYR A 601 -49.53 29.71 6.36
N ALA A 602 -49.41 30.48 5.28
CA ALA A 602 -49.67 31.90 5.34
C ALA A 602 -51.14 32.15 5.74
N PRO A 603 -51.44 33.16 6.57
CA PRO A 603 -52.82 33.55 6.87
C PRO A 603 -53.57 33.83 5.56
N ASN A 604 -54.80 33.33 5.45
CA ASN A 604 -55.61 33.61 4.28
C ASN A 604 -55.82 35.14 4.17
N PRO A 605 -55.44 35.77 3.05
CA PRO A 605 -55.45 37.24 2.93
C PRO A 605 -56.85 37.85 2.99
N ARG A 606 -57.92 37.06 2.84
CA ARG A 606 -59.31 37.52 2.95
C ARG A 606 -59.95 37.27 4.31
N THR A 607 -59.59 36.18 5.00
CA THR A 607 -60.24 35.79 6.27
C THR A 607 -59.34 35.94 7.49
N GLY A 608 -58.03 36.17 7.29
CA GLY A 608 -57.03 36.20 8.36
C GLY A 608 -56.80 34.86 9.05
N ARG A 609 -57.52 33.80 8.67
CA ARG A 609 -57.39 32.47 9.28
C ARG A 609 -56.22 31.71 8.68
N VAL A 610 -55.40 31.12 9.54
CA VAL A 610 -54.36 30.17 9.17
C VAL A 610 -55.03 28.79 9.03
N PRO A 611 -54.88 28.08 7.90
CA PRO A 611 -55.33 26.70 7.77
C PRO A 611 -54.73 25.79 8.85
N GLU A 612 -55.54 24.88 9.41
CA GLU A 612 -55.06 23.84 10.35
C GLU A 612 -54.24 22.76 9.62
N GLY A 613 -53.28 22.15 10.30
CA GLY A 613 -52.44 21.07 9.79
C GLY A 613 -50.94 21.34 9.89
N ARG A 614 -50.13 20.43 9.35
CA ARG A 614 -48.64 20.48 9.45
C ARG A 614 -47.99 21.66 8.73
N GLY A 615 -48.71 22.32 7.83
CA GLY A 615 -48.18 23.38 6.96
C GLY A 615 -47.90 22.87 5.54
N ARG A 616 -47.23 23.69 4.74
CA ARG A 616 -46.74 23.32 3.41
C ARG A 616 -45.39 22.62 3.55
N ALA A 617 -45.22 21.46 2.90
CA ALA A 617 -43.92 20.79 2.84
C ALA A 617 -42.84 21.76 2.30
N ASP A 618 -41.67 21.72 2.92
CA ASP A 618 -40.57 22.67 2.72
C ASP A 618 -39.23 21.92 2.81
N GLY A 619 -39.08 20.87 2.02
CA GLY A 619 -37.88 20.03 1.97
C GLY A 619 -37.75 19.08 3.18
N PHE A 620 -36.50 18.86 3.60
CA PHE A 620 -36.14 17.92 4.66
C PHE A 620 -35.26 18.60 5.72
N ARG A 621 -35.28 18.09 6.96
CA ARG A 621 -34.33 18.43 8.03
C ARG A 621 -33.53 17.21 8.43
N CYS A 622 -32.22 17.37 8.61
CA CYS A 622 -31.29 16.29 8.88
C CYS A 622 -31.51 15.65 10.25
N VAL A 623 -31.75 16.48 11.28
CA VAL A 623 -32.00 16.02 12.65
C VAL A 623 -33.47 16.25 13.02
N PRO A 624 -34.19 15.24 13.55
CA PRO A 624 -35.49 15.49 14.14
C PRO A 624 -35.33 16.34 15.40
N ASP A 625 -35.92 17.54 15.42
CA ASP A 625 -36.02 18.34 16.64
C ASP A 625 -36.64 17.48 17.75
N ALA A 626 -35.90 17.25 18.85
CA ALA A 626 -36.35 16.47 20.01
C ALA A 626 -37.61 17.02 20.70
N GLY A 627 -38.26 18.05 20.16
CA GLY A 627 -39.42 18.71 20.76
C GLY A 627 -40.50 19.18 19.79
N ASN A 628 -40.44 18.85 18.50
CA ASN A 628 -41.40 19.42 17.53
C ASN A 628 -41.89 18.44 16.45
N ASP A 629 -42.14 17.18 16.83
CA ASP A 629 -43.00 16.30 16.04
C ASP A 629 -44.48 16.71 16.25
N PRO A 630 -45.16 17.31 15.25
CA PRO A 630 -46.58 17.64 15.37
C PRO A 630 -47.46 16.38 15.28
N GLY A 631 -46.87 15.19 15.10
CA GLY A 631 -47.54 13.90 15.04
C GLY A 631 -47.78 13.21 16.38
N ILE A 632 -47.27 13.76 17.49
CA ILE A 632 -47.55 13.26 18.85
C ILE A 632 -48.07 14.41 19.73
N ARG A 633 -49.23 14.98 19.38
CA ARG A 633 -50.14 15.64 20.32
C ARG A 633 -51.59 15.46 19.89
#